data_AF-A0A965V497-F1
#
_entry.id   AF-A0A965V497-F1
#
_cell.length_a   1.000
_cell.length_b   1.000
_cell.length_c   1.000
_cell.angle_alpha   90.00
_cell.angle_beta   90.00
_cell.angle_gamma   90.00
#
_symmetry.space_group_name_H-M   'P 1'
#
loop_
_entity.id
_entity.type
_entity.pdbx_description
1 polymer ?
#
loop_
_entity_poly.entity_id
_entity_poly.type
_entity_poly.pdbx_seq_one_letter_code
_entity_poly.pdbx_strand_id
1 'polypeptide(L)'
;MAMVPTLATAQKGGKSSGGGDEGGGGGAPRGGASFKAPTRGDLEDMNPASFLIDKKKKLQLTDEQVAAVKVVEEQIKERYKVSLAAYDSLRRGSRSVSASVSSSRSKQKFATDAPSPAEQESMQLAMRGIQQALMGIRNQRTADVDATLAAITDPAVKAKALALLKDQNEDFLRLMPGGDRDR
;
A
#
# COMPACT_ATOMS: atom_id res chain seq x y z
N MET A 1 -16.03 -60.78 -22.71
CA MET A 1 -16.53 -59.43 -22.40
C MET A 1 -15.47 -58.44 -22.82
N ALA A 2 -15.83 -57.59 -23.78
CA ALA A 2 -14.96 -56.69 -24.50
C ALA A 2 -15.00 -55.27 -23.92
N MET A 3 -13.91 -54.55 -24.21
CA MET A 3 -13.82 -53.17 -24.67
C MET A 3 -12.94 -52.24 -23.85
N VAL A 4 -11.96 -51.72 -24.58
CA VAL A 4 -10.87 -50.82 -24.23
C VAL A 4 -11.42 -49.42 -23.95
N PRO A 5 -10.88 -48.65 -22.99
CA PRO A 5 -11.30 -47.27 -22.80
C PRO A 5 -10.66 -46.34 -23.84
N THR A 6 -11.52 -45.73 -24.67
CA THR A 6 -11.21 -44.64 -25.59
C THR A 6 -10.91 -43.35 -24.82
N LEU A 7 -9.72 -42.77 -25.01
CA LEU A 7 -9.40 -41.41 -24.55
C LEU A 7 -10.00 -40.39 -25.53
N ALA A 8 -11.02 -39.66 -25.08
CA ALA A 8 -11.59 -38.54 -25.80
C ALA A 8 -10.79 -37.26 -25.51
N THR A 9 -10.11 -36.72 -26.53
CA THR A 9 -9.55 -35.37 -26.50
C THR A 9 -10.57 -34.42 -27.14
N ALA A 10 -11.20 -33.58 -26.33
CA ALA A 10 -12.08 -32.52 -26.81
C ALA A 10 -11.32 -31.18 -26.77
N GLN A 11 -10.63 -30.85 -27.87
CA GLN A 11 -10.31 -29.47 -28.22
C GLN A 11 -11.40 -28.96 -29.15
N LYS A 12 -12.25 -28.06 -28.67
CA LYS A 12 -13.13 -27.26 -29.53
C LYS A 12 -13.14 -25.82 -29.03
N GLY A 13 -12.49 -24.97 -29.80
CA GLY A 13 -12.42 -23.54 -29.56
C GLY A 13 -13.78 -22.86 -29.71
N GLY A 14 -13.98 -21.82 -28.91
CA GLY A 14 -14.96 -20.77 -29.17
C GLY A 14 -14.22 -19.44 -29.27
N LYS A 15 -14.02 -18.97 -30.50
CA LYS A 15 -13.69 -17.57 -30.82
C LYS A 15 -14.98 -16.76 -30.71
N SER A 16 -14.96 -15.66 -29.95
CA SER A 16 -15.82 -14.49 -30.14
C SER A 16 -15.14 -13.33 -29.39
N SER A 17 -14.36 -12.53 -30.11
CA SER A 17 -14.73 -11.21 -30.66
C SER A 17 -14.92 -10.14 -29.58
N GLY A 18 -13.93 -9.27 -29.50
CA GLY A 18 -13.94 -8.02 -28.74
C GLY A 18 -12.65 -7.26 -29.04
N GLY A 19 -12.68 -6.45 -30.09
CA GLY A 19 -11.58 -5.55 -30.44
C GLY A 19 -11.33 -4.52 -29.36
N GLY A 20 -10.08 -4.10 -29.25
CA GLY A 20 -9.62 -3.09 -28.31
C GLY A 20 -8.10 -3.07 -28.32
N ASP A 21 -7.57 -2.25 -29.21
CA ASP A 21 -6.20 -1.72 -29.17
C ASP A 21 -5.83 -1.33 -27.73
N GLU A 22 -4.69 -1.78 -27.22
CA GLU A 22 -3.81 -1.02 -26.31
C GLU A 22 -2.66 -1.91 -25.79
N GLY A 23 -1.42 -1.55 -26.16
CA GLY A 23 -0.20 -1.74 -25.36
C GLY A 23 0.12 -3.15 -24.86
N GLY A 24 0.96 -3.87 -25.62
CA GLY A 24 1.57 -5.15 -25.21
C GLY A 24 2.40 -5.05 -23.92
N GLY A 25 1.73 -5.16 -22.78
CA GLY A 25 2.33 -5.46 -21.47
C GLY A 25 2.55 -6.95 -21.35
N GLY A 26 3.81 -7.36 -21.20
CA GLY A 26 4.19 -8.74 -20.97
C GLY A 26 3.40 -9.36 -19.81
N GLY A 27 2.83 -10.54 -20.08
CA GLY A 27 2.10 -11.32 -19.09
C GLY A 27 2.99 -11.65 -17.88
N ALA A 28 2.69 -11.01 -16.75
CA ALA A 28 3.14 -11.46 -15.44
C ALA A 28 2.30 -12.69 -15.01
N PRO A 29 2.88 -13.65 -14.27
CA PRO A 29 2.18 -14.86 -13.87
C PRO A 29 1.00 -14.51 -12.96
N ARG A 30 -0.16 -15.11 -13.26
CA ARG A 30 -1.34 -15.10 -12.40
C ARG A 30 -1.03 -15.88 -11.12
N GLY A 31 -0.85 -15.18 -9.99
CA GLY A 31 -0.73 -15.81 -8.67
C GLY A 31 0.00 -14.93 -7.66
N GLY A 32 -0.75 -14.19 -6.84
CA GLY A 32 -0.23 -13.34 -5.76
C GLY A 32 -0.44 -11.86 -6.08
N ALA A 33 -1.37 -11.21 -5.39
CA ALA A 33 -1.46 -9.75 -5.40
C ALA A 33 -0.08 -9.19 -5.02
N SER A 34 0.62 -8.62 -6.00
CA SER A 34 1.94 -8.03 -5.77
C SER A 34 1.73 -6.80 -4.89
N PHE A 35 2.04 -6.93 -3.60
CA PHE A 35 1.94 -5.83 -2.65
C PHE A 35 2.75 -4.63 -3.16
N LYS A 36 2.06 -3.59 -3.60
CA LYS A 36 2.68 -2.37 -4.09
C LYS A 36 2.91 -1.44 -2.90
N ALA A 37 4.17 -1.35 -2.46
CA ALA A 37 4.54 -0.50 -1.33
C ALA A 37 4.11 0.98 -1.58
N PRO A 38 3.32 1.58 -0.68
CA PRO A 38 2.85 2.96 -0.82
C PRO A 38 4.01 3.96 -0.95
N THR A 39 3.77 5.12 -1.53
CA THR A 39 4.76 6.21 -1.48
C THR A 39 4.80 6.82 -0.08
N ARG A 40 5.87 7.58 0.19
CA ARG A 40 5.91 8.43 1.38
C ARG A 40 4.74 9.41 1.44
N GLY A 41 4.36 10.01 0.30
CA GLY A 41 3.21 10.92 0.22
C GLY A 41 1.90 10.23 0.61
N ASP A 42 1.66 9.01 0.08
CA ASP A 42 0.46 8.23 0.43
C ASP A 42 0.37 7.96 1.95
N LEU A 43 1.51 7.79 2.63
CA LEU A 43 1.55 7.59 4.09
C LEU A 43 1.36 8.90 4.87
N GLU A 44 1.88 10.02 4.37
CA GLU A 44 1.71 11.35 4.97
C GLU A 44 0.27 11.85 4.84
N ASP A 45 -0.39 11.60 3.71
CA ASP A 45 -1.78 11.96 3.45
C ASP A 45 -2.77 11.23 4.37
N MET A 46 -2.34 10.11 4.95
CA MET A 46 -3.13 9.37 5.92
C MET A 46 -3.04 9.94 7.33
N ASN A 47 -2.36 11.06 7.58
CA ASN A 47 -2.31 11.67 8.90
C ASN A 47 -3.74 11.99 9.41
N PRO A 48 -4.17 11.45 10.58
CA PRO A 48 -5.52 11.66 11.08
C PRO A 48 -5.82 13.13 11.41
N ALA A 49 -4.82 13.87 11.91
CA ALA A 49 -4.99 15.27 12.27
C ALA A 49 -5.12 16.17 11.03
N SER A 50 -4.26 15.98 10.02
CA SER A 50 -4.36 16.69 8.72
C SER A 50 -5.73 16.46 8.08
N PHE A 51 -6.22 15.21 8.10
CA PHE A 51 -7.52 14.87 7.57
C PHE A 51 -8.68 15.57 8.29
N LEU A 52 -8.64 15.69 9.62
CA LEU A 52 -9.67 16.45 10.34
C LEU A 52 -9.61 17.95 10.03
N ILE A 53 -8.42 18.52 9.84
CA ILE A 53 -8.23 19.93 9.45
C ILE A 53 -8.84 20.18 8.07
N ASP A 54 -8.64 19.26 7.11
CA ASP A 54 -9.26 19.35 5.79
C ASP A 54 -10.79 19.27 5.86
N LYS A 55 -11.31 18.50 6.82
CA LYS A 55 -12.75 18.38 7.10
C LYS A 55 -13.29 19.43 8.07
N LYS A 56 -12.52 20.47 8.44
CA LYS A 56 -12.92 21.49 9.43
C LYS A 56 -14.31 22.10 9.21
N LYS A 57 -14.66 22.39 7.95
CA LYS A 57 -15.98 22.95 7.58
C LYS A 57 -17.11 21.93 7.79
N LYS A 58 -16.87 20.66 7.47
CA LYS A 58 -17.84 19.56 7.64
C LYS A 58 -18.08 19.25 9.12
N LEU A 59 -17.02 19.36 9.93
CA LEU A 59 -17.05 19.11 11.36
C LEU A 59 -17.48 20.32 12.19
N GLN A 60 -17.51 21.51 11.59
CA GLN A 60 -17.75 22.78 12.29
C GLN A 60 -16.74 23.02 13.41
N LEU A 61 -15.45 22.73 13.12
CA LEU A 61 -14.37 22.98 14.09
C LEU A 61 -14.22 24.48 14.33
N THR A 62 -14.06 24.87 15.60
CA THR A 62 -13.69 26.24 15.97
C THR A 62 -12.23 26.50 15.64
N ASP A 63 -11.83 27.77 15.52
CA ASP A 63 -10.43 28.12 15.23
C ASP A 63 -9.46 27.61 16.33
N GLU A 64 -9.91 27.62 17.59
CA GLU A 64 -9.17 27.04 18.71
C GLU A 64 -8.98 25.52 18.57
N GLN A 65 -10.02 24.79 18.18
CA GLN A 65 -9.92 23.35 17.92
C GLN A 65 -9.02 23.06 16.72
N VAL A 66 -9.10 23.86 15.66
CA VAL A 66 -8.20 23.74 14.51
C VAL A 66 -6.74 23.96 14.94
N ALA A 67 -6.47 24.94 15.80
CA ALA A 67 -5.14 25.18 16.34
C ALA A 67 -4.64 23.99 17.18
N ALA A 68 -5.49 23.42 18.05
CA ALA A 68 -5.14 22.25 18.85
C ALA A 68 -4.84 21.02 17.98
N VAL A 69 -5.67 20.76 16.96
CA VAL A 69 -5.45 19.64 16.03
C VAL A 69 -4.17 19.85 15.19
N LYS A 70 -3.82 21.09 14.81
CA LYS A 70 -2.55 21.40 14.13
C LYS A 70 -1.32 21.09 14.99
N VAL A 71 -1.39 21.29 16.30
CA VAL A 71 -0.29 20.91 17.20
C VAL A 71 -0.08 19.39 17.16
N VAL A 72 -1.17 18.61 17.17
CA VAL A 72 -1.11 17.14 17.07
C VAL A 72 -0.59 16.72 15.69
N GLU A 73 -1.00 17.39 14.61
CA GLU A 73 -0.52 17.16 13.25
C GLU A 73 1.01 17.24 13.17
N GLU A 74 1.60 18.31 13.71
CA GLU A 74 3.05 18.51 13.67
C GLU A 74 3.80 17.48 14.53
N GLN A 75 3.26 17.12 15.70
CA GLN A 75 3.84 16.05 16.54
C GLN A 75 3.86 14.69 15.81
N ILE A 76 2.79 14.38 15.06
CA ILE A 76 2.71 13.16 14.24
C ILE A 76 3.76 13.21 13.12
N LYS A 77 3.84 14.33 12.39
CA LYS A 77 4.82 14.51 11.30
C LYS A 77 6.25 14.38 11.80
N GLU A 78 6.58 15.00 12.92
CA GLU A 78 7.92 14.96 13.50
C GLU A 78 8.31 13.54 13.91
N ARG A 79 7.39 12.80 14.55
CA ARG A 79 7.59 11.40 14.95
C ARG A 79 7.88 10.50 13.75
N TYR A 80 7.14 10.68 12.66
CA TYR A 80 7.29 9.84 11.47
C TYR A 80 8.37 10.29 10.51
N LYS A 81 8.92 11.51 10.66
CA LYS A 81 9.91 12.08 9.74
C LYS A 81 11.08 11.14 9.46
N VAL A 82 11.68 10.57 10.51
CA VAL A 82 12.83 9.66 10.38
C VAL A 82 12.40 8.32 9.78
N SER A 83 11.30 7.75 10.29
CA SER A 83 10.78 6.45 9.83
C SER A 83 10.36 6.47 8.36
N LEU A 84 9.72 7.54 7.90
CA LEU A 84 9.30 7.72 6.51
C LEU A 84 10.48 7.96 5.56
N ALA A 85 11.53 8.65 6.01
CA ALA A 85 12.76 8.81 5.23
C ALA A 85 13.52 7.48 5.06
N ALA A 86 13.63 6.70 6.13
CA ALA A 86 14.20 5.35 6.10
C ALA A 86 13.38 4.43 5.19
N TYR A 87 12.05 4.47 5.32
CA TYR A 87 11.12 3.74 4.45
C TYR A 87 11.29 4.09 2.97
N ASP A 88 11.30 5.38 2.61
CA ASP A 88 11.42 5.80 1.21
C ASP A 88 12.78 5.37 0.61
N SER A 89 13.83 5.36 1.43
CA SER A 89 15.16 4.86 1.02
C SER A 89 15.13 3.36 0.72
N LEU A 90 14.53 2.55 1.60
CA LEU A 90 14.35 1.10 1.38
C LEU A 90 13.47 0.80 0.16
N ARG A 91 12.42 1.59 -0.04
CA ARG A 91 11.52 1.49 -1.19
C ARG A 91 12.23 1.84 -2.50
N ARG A 92 13.05 2.88 -2.52
CA ARG A 92 13.86 3.23 -3.70
C ARG A 92 14.93 2.17 -3.99
N GLY A 93 15.60 1.67 -2.96
CA GLY A 93 16.60 0.60 -3.08
C GLY A 93 16.03 -0.70 -3.63
N SER A 94 14.83 -1.11 -3.20
CA SER A 94 14.17 -2.30 -3.77
C SER A 94 13.76 -2.12 -5.24
N ARG A 95 13.36 -0.90 -5.63
CA ARG A 95 13.07 -0.57 -7.04
C ARG A 95 14.31 -0.57 -7.92
N SER A 96 15.45 -0.07 -7.44
CA SER A 96 16.68 -0.04 -8.23
C SER A 96 17.22 -1.45 -8.50
N VAL A 97 17.15 -2.36 -7.52
CA VAL A 97 17.48 -3.78 -7.71
C VAL A 97 16.53 -4.45 -8.70
N SER A 98 15.24 -4.14 -8.65
CA SER A 98 14.29 -4.65 -9.65
C SER A 98 14.56 -4.10 -11.06
N ALA A 99 14.95 -2.83 -11.17
CA ALA A 99 15.26 -2.19 -12.44
C ALA A 99 16.59 -2.68 -13.05
N SER A 100 17.62 -2.98 -12.24
CA SER A 100 18.88 -3.55 -12.73
C SER A 100 18.66 -4.94 -13.33
N VAL A 101 17.87 -5.80 -12.66
CA VAL A 101 17.48 -7.12 -13.18
C VAL A 101 16.70 -6.99 -14.50
N SER A 102 15.86 -5.96 -14.64
CA SER A 102 15.09 -5.72 -15.87
C SER A 102 15.93 -5.13 -17.02
N SER A 103 16.89 -4.26 -16.72
CA SER A 103 17.79 -3.66 -17.72
C SER A 103 18.84 -4.65 -18.25
N SER A 104 19.26 -5.62 -17.44
CA SER A 104 20.12 -6.72 -17.90
C SER A 104 19.38 -7.63 -18.90
N ARG A 105 18.05 -7.76 -18.75
CA ARG A 105 17.19 -8.56 -19.65
C ARG A 105 16.92 -7.90 -21.01
N SER A 106 16.92 -6.57 -21.10
CA SER A 106 16.57 -5.87 -22.35
C SER A 106 17.72 -5.81 -23.37
N LYS A 107 18.96 -6.10 -22.98
CA LYS A 107 20.13 -6.16 -23.88
C LYS A 107 20.56 -7.57 -24.31
N GLN A 108 20.10 -8.63 -23.65
CA GLN A 108 20.37 -10.01 -24.04
C GLN A 108 19.07 -10.73 -24.42
N LYS A 109 18.74 -10.72 -25.72
CA LYS A 109 17.85 -11.74 -26.29
C LYS A 109 18.54 -13.08 -26.02
N PHE A 110 17.89 -13.99 -25.29
CA PHE A 110 18.42 -15.30 -24.84
C PHE A 110 19.30 -15.32 -23.58
N ALA A 111 18.72 -14.97 -22.43
CA ALA A 111 19.05 -15.65 -21.16
C ALA A 111 17.89 -15.45 -20.18
N THR A 112 17.24 -16.56 -19.78
CA THR A 112 16.35 -16.59 -18.62
C THR A 112 17.20 -16.58 -17.35
N ASP A 113 17.97 -15.51 -17.12
CA ASP A 113 18.66 -15.38 -15.84
C ASP A 113 17.65 -14.98 -14.78
N ALA A 114 17.32 -15.96 -13.94
CA ALA A 114 16.74 -15.73 -12.64
C ALA A 114 17.71 -14.83 -11.84
N PRO A 115 17.20 -13.90 -11.01
CA PRO A 115 18.06 -13.09 -10.15
C PRO A 115 19.00 -14.00 -9.36
N SER A 116 20.27 -13.61 -9.22
CA SER A 116 21.27 -14.39 -8.49
C SER A 116 20.83 -14.57 -7.02
N PRO A 117 21.32 -15.61 -6.31
CA PRO A 117 20.97 -15.82 -4.91
C PRO A 117 21.21 -14.58 -4.03
N ALA A 118 22.30 -13.84 -4.27
CA ALA A 118 22.61 -12.61 -3.55
C ALA A 118 21.62 -11.47 -3.86
N GLU A 119 21.19 -11.31 -5.12
CA GLU A 119 20.17 -10.33 -5.48
C GLU A 119 18.81 -10.69 -4.89
N GLN A 120 18.44 -11.99 -4.90
CA GLN A 120 17.22 -12.47 -4.25
C GLN A 120 17.22 -12.21 -2.75
N GLU A 121 18.33 -12.48 -2.07
CA GLU A 121 18.50 -12.22 -0.64
C GLU A 121 18.37 -10.73 -0.33
N SER A 122 19.02 -9.86 -1.11
CA SER A 122 18.92 -8.41 -0.96
C SER A 122 17.49 -7.89 -1.14
N MET A 123 16.75 -8.46 -2.10
CA MET A 123 15.34 -8.11 -2.35
C MET A 123 14.46 -8.54 -1.18
N GLN A 124 14.68 -9.74 -0.63
CA GLN A 124 13.94 -10.26 0.53
C GLN A 124 14.20 -9.41 1.78
N LEU A 125 15.45 -9.03 2.04
CA LEU A 125 15.84 -8.13 3.13
C LEU A 125 15.17 -6.76 2.99
N ALA A 126 15.19 -6.17 1.79
CA ALA A 126 14.53 -4.89 1.54
C ALA A 126 13.02 -4.98 1.76
N MET A 127 12.36 -6.05 1.28
CA MET A 127 10.93 -6.27 1.49
C MET A 127 10.58 -6.45 2.96
N ARG A 128 11.39 -7.19 3.71
CA ARG A 128 11.22 -7.36 5.16
C ARG A 128 11.36 -6.02 5.89
N GLY A 129 12.34 -5.20 5.51
CA GLY A 129 12.53 -3.85 6.07
C GLY A 129 11.33 -2.93 5.80
N ILE A 130 10.81 -2.93 4.56
CA ILE A 130 9.60 -2.20 4.18
C ILE A 130 8.40 -2.66 5.03
N GLN A 131 8.20 -3.97 5.19
CA GLN A 131 7.11 -4.51 6.00
C GLN A 131 7.23 -4.12 7.48
N GLN A 132 8.43 -4.17 8.05
CA GLN A 132 8.65 -3.77 9.45
C GLN A 132 8.38 -2.27 9.66
N ALA A 133 8.82 -1.41 8.73
CA ALA A 133 8.54 0.02 8.79
C ALA A 133 7.03 0.30 8.74
N LEU A 134 6.31 -0.35 7.83
CA LEU A 134 4.85 -0.22 7.71
C LEU A 134 4.12 -0.76 8.95
N MET A 135 4.57 -1.86 9.53
CA MET A 135 4.03 -2.36 10.80
C MET A 135 4.24 -1.38 11.95
N GLY A 136 5.40 -0.71 12.02
CA GLY A 136 5.65 0.34 13.01
C GLY A 136 4.63 1.48 12.91
N ILE A 137 4.37 1.97 11.69
CA ILE A 137 3.36 3.01 11.43
C ILE A 137 1.96 2.50 11.80
N ARG A 138 1.63 1.26 11.42
CA ARG A 138 0.34 0.63 11.76
C ARG A 138 0.12 0.52 13.26
N ASN A 139 1.13 0.11 14.03
CA ASN A 139 1.00 -0.07 15.48
C ASN A 139 0.78 1.26 16.21
N GLN A 140 1.32 2.34 15.67
CA GLN A 140 1.22 3.67 16.26
C GLN A 140 -0.08 4.40 15.85
N ARG A 141 -0.75 3.94 14.79
CA ARG A 141 -1.99 4.50 14.23
C ARG A 141 -3.07 4.78 15.27
N THR A 142 -3.36 3.81 16.14
CA THR A 142 -4.43 3.94 17.14
C THR A 142 -4.14 5.10 18.10
N ALA A 143 -2.89 5.21 18.57
CA ALA A 143 -2.50 6.30 19.46
C ALA A 143 -2.57 7.67 18.78
N ASP A 144 -2.27 7.76 17.49
CA ASP A 144 -2.37 9.01 16.73
C ASP A 144 -3.83 9.44 16.52
N VAL A 145 -4.72 8.48 16.27
CA VAL A 145 -6.18 8.72 16.22
C VAL A 145 -6.70 9.19 17.57
N ASP A 146 -6.29 8.54 18.65
CA ASP A 146 -6.70 8.90 20.01
C ASP A 146 -6.22 10.31 20.40
N ALA A 147 -4.96 10.64 20.11
CA ALA A 147 -4.41 11.97 20.34
C ALA A 147 -5.14 13.05 19.52
N THR A 148 -5.48 12.75 18.26
CA THR A 148 -6.25 13.64 17.39
C THR A 148 -7.65 13.87 17.94
N LEU A 149 -8.33 12.83 18.42
CA LEU A 149 -9.65 12.92 19.02
C LEU A 149 -9.64 13.61 20.40
N ALA A 150 -8.53 13.52 21.13
CA ALA A 150 -8.36 14.22 22.41
C ALA A 150 -8.26 15.74 22.24
N ALA A 151 -7.79 16.22 21.07
CA ALA A 151 -7.75 17.66 20.75
C ALA A 151 -9.16 18.26 20.48
N ILE A 152 -10.19 17.43 20.30
CA ILE A 152 -11.57 17.87 20.12
C ILE A 152 -12.30 17.79 21.46
N THR A 153 -12.73 18.96 21.96
CA THR A 153 -13.40 19.11 23.25
C THR A 153 -14.92 18.91 23.17
N ASP A 154 -15.54 19.25 22.04
CA ASP A 154 -16.98 19.10 21.84
C ASP A 154 -17.35 17.62 21.59
N PRO A 155 -18.22 17.01 22.39
CA PRO A 155 -18.57 15.59 22.27
C PRO A 155 -19.33 15.25 20.97
N ALA A 156 -20.19 16.14 20.48
CA ALA A 156 -20.94 15.93 19.25
C ALA A 156 -20.02 16.01 18.02
N VAL A 157 -19.07 16.94 18.03
CA VAL A 157 -18.04 17.04 16.99
C VAL A 157 -17.09 15.85 17.05
N LYS A 158 -16.68 15.43 18.25
CA LYS A 158 -15.81 14.27 18.47
C LYS A 158 -16.43 12.97 17.94
N ALA A 159 -17.73 12.76 18.13
CA ALA A 159 -18.44 11.60 17.57
C ALA A 159 -18.42 11.59 16.03
N LYS A 160 -18.62 12.75 15.39
CA LYS A 160 -18.53 12.88 13.93
C LYS A 160 -17.10 12.68 13.42
N ALA A 161 -16.10 13.24 14.11
CA ALA A 161 -14.70 13.06 13.78
C ALA A 161 -14.29 11.59 13.87
N LEU A 162 -14.73 10.87 14.92
CA LEU A 162 -14.49 9.43 15.06
C LEU A 162 -15.04 8.63 13.89
N ALA A 163 -16.25 8.94 13.40
CA ALA A 163 -16.81 8.26 12.23
C ALA A 163 -15.95 8.47 10.98
N LEU A 164 -15.52 9.70 10.71
CA LEU A 164 -14.66 9.99 9.56
C LEU A 164 -13.27 9.32 9.68
N LEU A 165 -12.72 9.26 10.89
CA LEU A 165 -11.43 8.62 11.13
C LEU A 165 -11.50 7.09 11.01
N LYS A 166 -12.65 6.47 11.31
CA LYS A 166 -12.87 5.04 11.04
C LYS A 166 -12.80 4.76 9.54
N ASP A 167 -13.50 5.55 8.72
CA ASP A 167 -13.46 5.40 7.27
C ASP A 167 -12.03 5.58 6.73
N GLN A 168 -11.32 6.61 7.19
CA GLN A 168 -9.92 6.83 6.81
C GLN A 168 -9.02 5.68 7.29
N ASN A 169 -9.31 5.07 8.44
CA ASN A 169 -8.53 3.96 8.97
C ASN A 169 -8.68 2.70 8.11
N GLU A 170 -9.87 2.45 7.56
CA GLU A 170 -10.07 1.37 6.58
C GLU A 170 -9.23 1.59 5.33
N ASP A 171 -9.19 2.81 4.81
CA ASP A 171 -8.34 3.17 3.65
C ASP A 171 -6.86 3.02 3.97
N PHE A 172 -6.43 3.46 5.15
CA PHE A 172 -5.08 3.28 5.64
C PHE A 172 -4.70 1.79 5.76
N LEU A 173 -5.59 0.94 6.28
CA LEU A 173 -5.34 -0.48 6.41
C LEU A 173 -5.16 -1.16 5.04
N ARG A 174 -5.88 -0.73 4.00
CA ARG A 174 -5.70 -1.23 2.62
C ARG A 174 -4.32 -0.92 2.04
N LEU A 175 -3.66 0.15 2.51
CA LEU A 175 -2.29 0.48 2.12
C LEU A 175 -1.24 -0.36 2.86
N MET A 176 -1.64 -1.07 3.92
CA MET A 176 -0.74 -1.82 4.78
C MET A 176 -0.59 -3.29 4.35
N PRO A 177 0.55 -3.94 4.65
CA PRO A 177 0.73 -5.36 4.36
C PRO A 177 -0.36 -6.20 5.02
N GLY A 178 -1.08 -6.99 4.22
CA GLY A 178 -2.17 -7.84 4.68
C GLY A 178 -3.50 -7.13 4.92
N GLY A 179 -3.67 -5.91 4.40
CA GLY A 179 -4.90 -5.11 4.45
C GLY A 179 -6.05 -5.57 3.55
N ASP A 180 -5.77 -6.44 2.57
CA ASP A 180 -6.78 -7.06 1.69
C ASP A 180 -7.47 -8.31 2.29
N ARG A 181 -7.20 -8.63 3.55
CA ARG A 181 -7.85 -9.77 4.22
C ARG A 181 -9.21 -9.33 4.75
N ASP A 182 -10.20 -9.29 3.85
CA ASP A 182 -11.63 -9.59 4.06
C ASP A 182 -12.47 -8.92 2.96
N ARG A 183 -12.59 -9.61 1.83
CA ARG A 183 -13.74 -9.51 0.90
C ARG A 183 -14.18 -10.91 0.53
#